data_AF-A0A166DVG7-F1
#
_entry.id   AF-A0A166DVG7-F1
#
_cell.length_a   1.000
_cell.length_b   1.000
_cell.length_c   1.000
_cell.angle_alpha   90.00
_cell.angle_beta   90.00
_cell.angle_gamma   90.00
#
_symmetry.space_group_name_H-M   'P 1'
#
loop_
_entity.id
_entity.type
_entity.pdbx_description
1 polymer ?
#
loop_
_entity_poly.entity_id
_entity_poly.type
_entity_poly.pdbx_seq_one_letter_code
_entity_poly.pdbx_strand_id
1 'polypeptide(L)'
;MTAPSPIWVCGGAYNVHDWFNVSASLSWRHAYGDVDPSALLAFAGSTAFGVDGASISQDAFELEVGLDARAADNLFVNAEYNGQFGDNATIHVIELDFTIKF
;
A
#
# COMPACT_ATOMS: atom_id res chain seq x y z
N MET A 1 5.00 -24.19 5.33
CA MET A 1 5.31 -23.58 4.02
C MET A 1 4.07 -22.79 3.61
N THR A 2 4.01 -21.50 3.95
CA THR A 2 2.93 -20.62 3.50
C THR A 2 3.18 -20.31 2.03
N ALA A 3 2.20 -20.60 1.16
CA ALA A 3 2.28 -20.21 -0.23
C ALA A 3 2.37 -18.67 -0.33
N PRO A 4 3.11 -18.12 -1.30
CA PRO A 4 3.09 -16.68 -1.51
C PRO A 4 1.67 -16.25 -1.86
N SER A 5 1.16 -15.26 -1.13
CA SER A 5 -0.09 -14.58 -1.42
C SER A 5 -0.11 -14.08 -2.86
N PRO A 6 -1.13 -14.40 -3.68
CA PRO A 6 -1.29 -13.83 -5.00
C PRO A 6 -1.49 -12.33 -4.84
N ILE A 7 -0.61 -11.56 -5.46
CA ILE A 7 -0.77 -10.13 -5.63
C ILE A 7 -1.13 -9.87 -7.10
N TRP A 8 -2.32 -9.34 -7.32
CA TRP A 8 -2.75 -8.88 -8.64
C TRP A 8 -2.43 -7.40 -8.76
N VAL A 9 -1.76 -7.01 -9.85
CA VAL A 9 -1.48 -5.60 -10.14
C VAL A 9 -1.96 -5.32 -11.55
N CYS A 10 -2.80 -4.30 -11.70
CA CYS A 10 -3.25 -3.77 -12.96
C CYS A 10 -2.94 -2.28 -12.97
N GLY A 11 -2.16 -1.81 -13.93
CA GLY A 11 -1.80 -0.40 -14.00
C GLY A 11 -1.34 0.02 -15.38
N GLY A 12 -1.35 1.32 -15.60
CA GLY A 12 -0.94 1.94 -16.85
C GLY A 12 -0.48 3.37 -16.62
N ALA A 13 0.48 3.80 -17.43
CA ALA A 13 0.93 5.17 -17.50
C ALA A 13 0.77 5.66 -18.94
N TYR A 14 0.25 6.88 -19.08
CA TYR A 14 -0.08 7.48 -20.36
C TYR A 14 0.55 8.86 -20.45
N ASN A 15 1.36 9.05 -21.51
CA ASN A 15 1.81 10.37 -21.91
C ASN A 15 0.65 11.06 -22.62
N VAL A 16 0.03 12.03 -21.94
CA VAL A 16 -1.09 12.78 -22.52
C VAL A 16 -0.55 13.92 -23.38
N HIS A 17 0.53 14.56 -22.92
CA HIS A 17 1.25 15.57 -23.66
C HIS A 17 2.74 15.51 -23.30
N ASP A 18 3.62 16.04 -24.16
CA ASP A 18 5.06 16.14 -23.90
C ASP A 18 5.46 16.82 -22.57
N TRP A 19 4.55 17.59 -21.96
CA TRP A 19 4.78 18.27 -20.68
C TRP A 19 4.11 17.58 -19.50
N PHE A 20 3.23 16.59 -19.68
CA PHE A 20 2.67 15.84 -18.55
C PHE A 20 2.23 14.40 -18.89
N ASN A 21 2.40 13.54 -17.89
CA ASN A 21 1.93 12.16 -17.91
C ASN A 21 1.03 11.88 -16.72
N VAL A 22 0.21 10.85 -16.86
CA VAL A 22 -0.69 10.36 -15.82
C VAL A 22 -0.49 8.87 -15.69
N SER A 23 -0.40 8.38 -14.46
CA SER A 23 -0.37 6.96 -14.11
C SER A 23 -1.54 6.61 -13.21
N ALA A 24 -2.00 5.36 -13.32
CA ALA A 24 -2.92 4.77 -12.38
C ALA A 24 -2.57 3.30 -12.20
N SER A 25 -2.59 2.84 -10.96
CA SER A 25 -2.29 1.46 -10.58
C SER A 25 -3.31 0.98 -9.56
N LEU A 26 -3.66 -0.29 -9.66
CA LEU A 26 -4.58 -0.99 -8.77
C LEU A 26 -3.92 -2.30 -8.38
N SER A 27 -3.77 -2.52 -7.07
CA SER A 27 -3.23 -3.77 -6.55
C SER A 27 -4.18 -4.44 -5.55
N TRP A 28 -4.23 -5.77 -5.59
CA TRP A 28 -4.97 -6.59 -4.63
C TRP A 28 -4.07 -7.67 -4.08
N ARG A 29 -4.02 -7.78 -2.75
CA ARG A 29 -3.27 -8.79 -2.03
C ARG A 29 -4.20 -9.56 -1.10
N HIS A 30 -4.21 -10.88 -1.24
CA HIS A 30 -4.91 -11.79 -0.34
C HIS A 30 -3.92 -12.59 0.51
N ALA A 31 -3.93 -12.39 1.82
CA ALA A 31 -3.16 -13.14 2.80
C ALA A 31 -3.84 -14.49 3.11
N TYR A 32 -3.10 -15.59 2.99
CA TYR A 32 -3.57 -16.93 3.37
C TYR A 32 -2.96 -17.34 4.71
N GLY A 33 -3.80 -17.79 5.66
CA GLY A 33 -3.35 -18.30 6.95
C GLY A 33 -4.28 -17.89 8.09
N ASP A 34 -3.89 -18.23 9.32
CA ASP A 34 -4.51 -17.72 10.54
C ASP A 34 -4.07 -16.26 10.72
N VAL A 35 -4.97 -15.33 10.37
CA VAL A 35 -4.75 -13.87 10.44
C VAL A 35 -4.97 -13.32 11.85
N ASP A 36 -5.49 -14.15 12.76
CA ASP A 36 -5.63 -13.88 14.19
C ASP A 36 -4.51 -14.59 14.96
N PRO A 37 -3.40 -13.90 15.27
CA PRO A 37 -2.31 -14.51 16.01
C PRO A 37 -2.73 -14.77 17.46
N SER A 38 -3.17 -15.98 17.79
CA SER A 38 -3.38 -16.41 19.18
C SER A 38 -2.12 -17.07 19.74
N ALA A 39 -1.66 -16.60 20.90
CA ALA A 39 -0.49 -17.15 21.60
C ALA A 39 -0.86 -17.55 23.03
N LEU A 40 -0.51 -18.78 23.43
CA LEU A 40 -0.61 -19.22 24.82
C LEU A 40 0.68 -18.85 25.56
N LEU A 41 0.59 -17.91 26.49
CA LEU A 41 1.70 -17.52 27.36
C LEU A 41 1.48 -18.06 28.77
N ALA A 42 2.56 -18.47 29.44
CA ALA A 42 2.54 -18.87 30.84
C ALA A 42 3.75 -18.27 31.55
N PHE A 43 3.53 -17.70 32.74
CA PHE A 43 4.64 -17.36 33.63
C PHE A 43 5.16 -18.65 34.29
N ALA A 44 6.44 -18.68 34.67
CA ALA A 44 7.03 -19.85 35.32
C ALA A 44 6.24 -20.21 36.60
N GLY A 45 5.52 -21.34 36.57
CA GLY A 45 4.66 -21.80 37.67
C GLY A 45 3.18 -21.36 37.62
N SER A 46 2.72 -20.69 36.56
CA SER A 46 1.31 -20.31 36.38
C SER A 46 0.57 -21.18 35.36
N THR A 47 -0.77 -21.12 35.40
CA THR A 47 -1.63 -21.58 34.30
C THR A 47 -1.40 -20.73 33.06
N ALA A 48 -1.44 -21.37 31.89
CA ALA A 48 -1.34 -20.66 30.61
C ALA A 48 -2.57 -19.79 30.36
N PHE A 49 -2.38 -18.64 29.73
CA PHE A 49 -3.44 -17.74 29.28
C PHE A 49 -3.26 -17.43 27.79
N GLY A 50 -4.38 -17.29 27.07
CA GLY A 50 -4.39 -16.92 25.67
C GLY A 50 -4.25 -15.41 25.50
N VAL A 51 -3.44 -15.01 24.54
CA VAL A 51 -3.31 -13.62 24.08
C VAL A 51 -3.59 -13.61 22.58
N ASP A 52 -4.62 -12.88 22.19
CA ASP A 52 -4.90 -12.58 20.79
C ASP A 52 -4.13 -11.32 20.40
N GLY A 53 -3.32 -11.41 19.35
CA GLY A 53 -2.61 -10.27 18.78
C GLY A 53 -3.47 -9.50 17.78
N ALA A 54 -2.94 -8.39 17.24
CA ALA A 54 -3.66 -7.59 16.27
C ALA A 54 -3.83 -8.37 14.96
N SER A 55 -5.09 -8.59 14.57
CA SER A 55 -5.45 -9.25 13.32
C SER A 55 -4.82 -8.53 12.13
N ILE A 56 -4.15 -9.28 11.25
CA ILE A 56 -3.63 -8.75 9.98
C ILE A 56 -4.77 -8.76 8.97
N SER A 57 -4.94 -7.70 8.17
CA SER A 57 -5.96 -7.67 7.12
C SER A 57 -5.76 -8.82 6.13
N GLN A 58 -6.78 -9.68 6.01
CA GLN A 58 -6.73 -10.86 5.17
C GLN A 58 -6.76 -10.45 3.71
N ASP A 59 -7.57 -9.45 3.38
CA ASP A 59 -7.62 -8.81 2.09
C ASP A 59 -7.13 -7.36 2.19
N ALA A 60 -6.28 -6.97 1.25
CA ALA A 60 -5.78 -5.61 1.11
C ALA A 60 -5.88 -5.16 -0.36
N PHE A 61 -6.60 -4.06 -0.56
CA PHE A 61 -6.74 -3.37 -1.83
C PHE A 61 -5.93 -2.08 -1.79
N GLU A 62 -5.26 -1.76 -2.88
CA GLU A 62 -4.53 -0.50 -3.03
C GLU A 62 -4.86 0.13 -4.38
N LEU A 63 -5.06 1.44 -4.36
CA LEU A 63 -5.22 2.30 -5.52
C LEU A 63 -4.17 3.39 -5.48
N GLU A 64 -3.45 3.53 -6.58
CA GLU A 64 -2.45 4.56 -6.81
C GLU A 64 -2.86 5.39 -8.03
N VAL A 65 -2.74 6.70 -7.92
CA VAL A 65 -2.92 7.64 -9.03
C VAL A 65 -1.79 8.65 -9.00
N GLY A 66 -1.06 8.78 -10.12
CA GLY A 66 0.07 9.70 -10.25
C GLY A 66 -0.13 10.69 -11.39
N LEU A 67 0.40 11.90 -11.19
CA LEU A 67 0.52 12.94 -12.20
C LEU A 67 1.93 13.52 -12.14
N ASP A 68 2.62 13.50 -13.27
CA ASP A 68 3.91 14.16 -13.43
C ASP A 68 3.77 15.25 -14.48
N ALA A 69 4.27 16.44 -14.18
CA ALA A 69 4.24 17.58 -15.07
C ALA A 69 5.58 18.33 -15.08
N ARG A 70 6.03 18.69 -16.28
CA ARG A 70 7.10 19.65 -16.51
C ARG A 70 6.50 21.05 -16.60
N ALA A 71 6.45 21.74 -15.47
CA ALA A 71 5.85 23.08 -15.38
C ALA A 71 6.71 24.17 -16.06
N ALA A 72 8.03 23.99 -16.10
CA ALA A 72 8.94 24.83 -16.87
C ALA A 72 10.15 23.99 -17.34
N ASP A 73 11.04 24.59 -18.14
CA ASP A 73 12.20 23.84 -18.64
C ASP A 73 13.07 23.24 -17.54
N ASN A 74 13.07 23.87 -16.37
CA ASN A 74 13.84 23.52 -15.19
C ASN A 74 12.98 23.18 -13.95
N LEU A 75 11.65 23.12 -14.08
CA LEU A 75 10.72 22.85 -12.97
C LEU A 75 9.87 21.62 -13.29
N PHE A 76 9.99 20.61 -12.43
CA PHE A 76 9.20 19.38 -12.48
C PHE A 76 8.33 19.29 -11.23
N VAL A 77 7.09 18.87 -11.42
CA VAL A 77 6.09 18.69 -10.36
C VAL A 77 5.55 17.28 -10.47
N ASN A 78 5.51 16.56 -9.36
CA ASN A 78 4.86 15.26 -9.25
C ASN A 78 3.79 15.35 -8.14
N ALA A 79 2.68 14.67 -8.38
CA ALA A 79 1.62 14.49 -7.41
C ALA A 79 1.16 13.04 -7.45
N GLU A 80 1.09 12.40 -6.29
CA GLU A 80 0.67 11.01 -6.15
C GLU A 80 -0.37 10.87 -5.04
N TYR A 81 -1.34 10.00 -5.28
CA TYR A 81 -2.34 9.62 -4.30
C TYR A 81 -2.37 8.11 -4.14
N ASN A 82 -2.17 7.68 -2.90
CA ASN A 82 -2.08 6.28 -2.48
C ASN A 82 -3.19 5.97 -1.48
N GLY A 83 -4.13 5.11 -1.86
CA GLY A 83 -5.21 4.63 -1.01
C GLY A 83 -5.10 3.14 -0.75
N GLN A 84 -4.86 2.75 0.49
CA GLN A 84 -4.84 1.35 0.92
C GLN A 84 -6.06 1.06 1.80
N PHE A 85 -6.74 -0.04 1.49
CA PHE A 85 -7.94 -0.50 2.16
C PHE A 85 -7.73 -1.97 2.53
N GLY A 86 -7.56 -2.26 3.82
CA GLY A 86 -7.55 -3.60 4.36
C GLY A 86 -8.65 -3.78 5.41
N ASP A 87 -9.00 -5.03 5.71
CA ASP A 87 -10.06 -5.39 6.66
C ASP A 87 -9.94 -4.72 8.04
N ASN A 88 -8.72 -4.36 8.44
CA ASN A 88 -8.42 -3.83 9.78
C ASN A 88 -7.80 -2.42 9.75
N ALA A 89 -7.44 -1.90 8.57
CA ALA A 89 -6.81 -0.59 8.45
C ALA A 89 -7.06 0.02 7.07
N THR A 90 -7.39 1.32 7.06
CA THR A 90 -7.46 2.14 5.85
C THR A 90 -6.43 3.26 5.98
N ILE A 91 -5.60 3.42 4.94
CA ILE A 91 -4.54 4.43 4.88
C ILE A 91 -4.75 5.26 3.62
N HIS A 92 -4.65 6.58 3.77
CA HIS A 92 -4.69 7.54 2.66
C HIS A 92 -3.43 8.38 2.73
N VAL A 93 -2.65 8.38 1.66
CA VAL A 93 -1.40 9.14 1.52
C VAL A 93 -1.51 10.01 0.28
N ILE A 94 -1.12 11.27 0.44
CA ILE A 94 -0.97 12.23 -0.66
C ILE A 94 0.48 12.69 -0.63
N GLU A 95 1.14 12.59 -1.77
CA GLU A 95 2.53 12.98 -1.95
C GLU A 95 2.60 14.07 -3.04
N LEU A 96 3.41 15.10 -2.78
CA LEU A 96 3.60 16.24 -3.66
C LEU A 96 5.08 16.59 -3.69
N ASP A 97 5.68 16.46 -4.87
CA ASP A 97 7.12 16.67 -5.07
C ASP A 97 7.38 17.78 -6.08
N PHE A 98 8.37 18.62 -5.77
CA PHE A 98 8.79 19.75 -6.61
C PHE A 98 10.30 19.71 -6.79
N THR A 99 10.74 19.56 -8.04
CA THR A 99 12.16 19.50 -8.39
C THR A 99 12.54 20.66 -9.29
N ILE A 100 13.52 21.46 -8.85
CA ILE A 100 14.11 22.55 -9.62
C ILE A 100 15.53 22.16 -10.03
N LYS A 101 15.85 22.29 -11.32
CA LYS A 101 17.21 22.10 -11.85
C LYS A 101 17.85 23.47 -12.07
N PHE A 102 19.12 23.62 -11.67
CA PHE A 102 19.91 24.85 -11.80
C PHE A 102 20.95 24.71 -12.89
#